data_AF-A0A242MX72-F1
#
_entry.id   AF-A0A242MX72-F1
#
_cell.length_a   1.000
_cell.length_b   1.000
_cell.length_c   1.000
_cell.angle_alpha   90.00
_cell.angle_beta   90.00
_cell.angle_gamma   90.00
#
_symmetry.space_group_name_H-M   'P 1'
#
loop_
_entity.id
_entity.type
_entity.pdbx_description
1 polymer ?
#
loop_
_entity_poly.entity_id
_entity_poly.type
_entity_poly.pdbx_seq_one_letter_code
_entity_poly.pdbx_strand_id
1 'polypeptide(L)'
;MTDDGMQRRALLLHLGDMLEAISCVMKCGHRYNTIGEAFAQEETLASFTFLRQIDAEMTPYDFAKRAASAFFLWPKDQRVA
;
A
#
# COMPACT_ATOMS: atom_id res chain seq x y z
N MET A 1 27.20 9.43 10.16
CA MET A 1 26.27 8.28 10.14
C MET A 1 25.64 8.29 8.77
N THR A 2 26.01 7.34 7.91
CA THR A 2 25.71 7.39 6.47
C THR A 2 24.19 7.29 6.22
N ASP A 3 23.71 8.20 5.38
CA ASP A 3 22.32 8.41 4.99
C ASP A 3 21.62 7.10 4.56
N ASP A 4 22.37 6.19 3.92
CA ASP A 4 21.92 4.88 3.43
C ASP A 4 21.20 4.01 4.48
N GLY A 5 21.68 4.02 5.73
CA GLY A 5 21.07 3.22 6.80
C GLY A 5 19.69 3.75 7.20
N MET A 6 19.56 5.07 7.23
CA MET A 6 18.30 5.76 7.54
C MET A 6 17.31 5.62 6.38
N GLN A 7 17.75 5.83 5.15
CA GLN A 7 16.93 5.65 3.95
C GLN A 7 16.42 4.21 3.82
N ARG A 8 17.28 3.21 4.05
CA ARG A 8 16.88 1.80 4.03
C ARG A 8 15.81 1.50 5.09
N ARG A 9 15.98 2.03 6.30
CA ARG A 9 14.99 1.87 7.37
C ARG A 9 13.66 2.51 7.00
N ALA A 10 13.68 3.72 6.44
CA ALA A 10 12.47 4.40 5.99
C ALA A 10 11.72 3.61 4.90
N LEU A 11 12.45 3.05 3.93
CA LEU A 11 11.87 2.20 2.88
C LEU A 11 11.23 0.93 3.45
N LEU A 12 11.89 0.27 4.40
CA LEU A 12 11.35 -0.93 5.05
C LEU A 12 10.10 -0.63 5.90
N LEU A 13 10.07 0.51 6.58
CA LEU A 13 8.88 0.96 7.32
C LEU A 13 7.72 1.21 6.35
N HIS A 14 7.97 1.93 5.25
CA HIS A 14 6.94 2.20 4.25
C HIS A 14 6.40 0.91 3.59
N LEU A 15 7.27 -0.07 3.33
CA LEU A 15 6.86 -1.39 2.87
C LEU A 15 5.98 -2.10 3.92
N GLY A 16 6.33 -2.01 5.20
CA GLY A 16 5.51 -2.52 6.30
C GLY A 16 4.10 -1.93 6.29
N ASP A 17 4.00 -0.61 6.22
CA ASP A 17 2.71 0.10 6.16
C ASP A 17 1.85 -0.33 4.96
N MET A 18 2.48 -0.52 3.79
CA MET A 18 1.78 -1.00 2.59
C MET A 18 1.26 -2.44 2.74
N LEU A 19 2.05 -3.34 3.32
CA LEU A 19 1.62 -4.72 3.55
C LEU A 19 0.49 -4.80 4.58
N GLU A 20 0.52 -3.96 5.62
CA GLU A 20 -0.54 -3.85 6.61
C GLU A 20 -1.83 -3.34 5.97
N ALA A 21 -1.77 -2.28 5.16
CA ALA A 21 -2.92 -1.76 4.44
C ALA A 21 -3.53 -2.80 3.49
N ILE A 22 -2.71 -3.54 2.74
CA ILE A 22 -3.19 -4.65 1.90
C ILE A 22 -3.93 -5.69 2.76
N SER A 23 -3.38 -6.06 3.93
CA SER A 23 -4.05 -7.02 4.82
C SER A 23 -5.40 -6.51 5.30
N CYS A 24 -5.50 -5.25 5.72
CA CYS A 24 -6.75 -4.63 6.17
C CYS A 24 -7.77 -4.55 5.03
N VAL A 25 -7.35 -4.04 3.87
CA VAL A 25 -8.17 -3.92 2.66
C VAL A 25 -8.69 -5.29 2.21
N MET A 26 -7.86 -6.34 2.22
CA MET A 26 -8.30 -7.67 1.80
C MET A 26 -9.23 -8.35 2.83
N LYS A 27 -9.06 -8.06 4.14
CA LYS A 27 -9.98 -8.54 5.18
C LYS A 27 -11.37 -7.94 5.01
N CYS A 28 -11.50 -6.69 4.59
CA CYS A 28 -12.78 -6.05 4.36
C CYS A 28 -13.25 -6.07 2.90
N GLY A 29 -12.39 -6.45 1.95
CA GLY A 29 -12.64 -6.34 0.51
C GLY A 29 -13.75 -7.24 -0.06
N HIS A 30 -14.27 -8.18 0.73
CA HIS A 30 -15.48 -8.94 0.37
C HIS A 30 -16.78 -8.20 0.76
N ARG A 31 -16.68 -7.15 1.58
CA ARG A 31 -17.81 -6.33 2.07
C ARG A 31 -17.99 -5.04 1.27
N TYR A 32 -16.98 -4.64 0.50
CA TYR A 32 -16.92 -3.36 -0.21
C TYR A 32 -16.46 -3.56 -1.65
N ASN A 33 -17.08 -2.84 -2.58
CA ASN A 33 -16.74 -2.92 -3.99
C ASN A 33 -15.51 -2.05 -4.32
N THR A 34 -15.30 -0.98 -3.55
CA THR A 34 -14.25 0.00 -3.80
C THR A 34 -13.44 0.37 -2.55
N ILE A 35 -12.24 0.90 -2.75
CA ILE A 35 -11.39 1.44 -1.68
C ILE A 35 -12.08 2.62 -0.97
N GLY A 36 -12.82 3.46 -1.71
CA GLY A 36 -13.56 4.58 -1.15
C GLY A 36 -14.64 4.14 -0.16
N GLU A 37 -15.41 3.11 -0.51
CA GLU A 37 -16.41 2.50 0.39
C GLU A 37 -15.75 1.92 1.64
N ALA A 38 -14.66 1.16 1.47
CA ALA A 38 -13.94 0.57 2.59
C ALA A 38 -13.35 1.65 3.52
N PHE A 39 -12.72 2.68 2.95
CA PHE A 39 -12.10 3.77 3.70
C PHE A 39 -13.13 4.60 4.50
N ALA A 40 -14.35 4.77 3.97
CA ALA A 40 -15.41 5.49 4.66
C ALA A 40 -15.99 4.73 5.87
N GLN A 41 -15.89 3.39 5.88
CA GLN A 41 -16.56 2.53 6.86
C GLN A 41 -15.60 1.87 7.87
N GLU A 42 -14.34 1.71 7.51
CA GLU A 42 -13.34 1.03 8.33
C GLU A 42 -12.36 2.05 8.94
N GLU A 43 -12.54 2.34 10.24
CA GLU A 43 -11.66 3.26 10.98
C GLU A 43 -10.19 2.83 10.93
N THR A 44 -9.94 1.52 10.86
CA THR A 44 -8.59 0.95 10.71
C THR A 44 -7.90 1.36 9.41
N LEU A 45 -8.65 1.75 8.38
CA LEU A 45 -8.09 2.23 7.12
C LEU A 45 -7.72 3.72 7.16
N ALA A 46 -8.30 4.49 8.09
CA ALA A 46 -8.05 5.92 8.21
C ALA A 46 -6.61 6.27 8.67
N SER A 47 -5.92 5.32 9.34
CA SER A 47 -4.52 5.46 9.75
C SER A 47 -3.56 5.46 8.56
N PHE A 48 -3.92 4.83 7.44
CA PHE A 48 -3.12 4.79 6.22
C PHE A 48 -3.38 6.04 5.37
N THR A 49 -2.72 7.14 5.74
CA THR A 49 -2.90 8.46 5.08
C THR A 49 -2.71 8.44 3.56
N PHE A 50 -1.86 7.53 3.05
CA PHE A 50 -1.65 7.36 1.60
C PHE A 50 -2.87 6.80 0.86
N LEU A 51 -3.81 6.13 1.54
CA LEU A 51 -5.03 5.64 0.88
C LEU A 51 -5.90 6.78 0.34
N ARG A 52 -5.77 8.00 0.88
CA ARG A 52 -6.43 9.20 0.35
C ARG A 52 -5.97 9.61 -1.04
N GLN A 53 -4.82 9.10 -1.48
CA GLN A 53 -4.23 9.38 -2.79
C GLN A 53 -4.60 8.29 -3.82
N ILE A 54 -5.22 7.20 -3.37
CA ILE A 54 -5.68 6.12 -4.22
C ILE A 54 -7.02 6.51 -4.84
N ASP A 55 -7.22 6.14 -6.09
CA ASP A 55 -8.51 6.27 -6.77
C ASP A 55 -9.60 5.57 -5.94
N ALA A 56 -10.62 6.33 -5.53
CA ALA A 56 -11.69 5.86 -4.67
C ALA A 56 -12.48 4.71 -5.32
N GLU A 57 -12.54 4.66 -6.65
CA GLU A 57 -13.24 3.62 -7.42
C GLU A 57 -12.38 2.36 -7.63
N MET A 58 -11.11 2.37 -7.21
CA MET A 58 -10.26 1.19 -7.31
C MET A 58 -10.82 0.06 -6.46
N THR A 59 -10.86 -1.15 -7.00
CA THR A 59 -11.29 -2.32 -6.24
C THR A 59 -10.22 -2.70 -5.19
N PRO A 60 -10.62 -3.27 -4.03
CA PRO A 60 -9.69 -3.83 -3.05
C PRO A 60 -8.66 -4.80 -3.67
N TYR A 61 -9.11 -5.63 -4.61
CA TYR A 61 -8.27 -6.58 -5.33
C TYR A 61 -7.25 -5.89 -6.23
N ASP A 62 -7.68 -4.90 -7.02
CA ASP A 62 -6.78 -4.16 -7.91
C ASP A 62 -5.74 -3.35 -7.13
N PHE A 63 -6.12 -2.78 -5.99
CA PHE A 63 -5.18 -2.14 -5.07
C PHE A 63 -4.07 -3.09 -4.64
N ALA A 64 -4.43 -4.25 -4.09
CA ALA A 64 -3.46 -5.26 -3.64
C ALA A 64 -2.56 -5.74 -4.79
N LYS A 65 -3.14 -6.02 -5.95
CA LYS A 65 -2.43 -6.45 -7.16
C LYS A 65 -1.44 -5.40 -7.65
N ARG A 66 -1.85 -4.12 -7.74
CA ARG A 66 -1.00 -3.02 -8.21
C ARG A 66 0.14 -2.75 -7.23
N ALA A 67 -0.13 -2.74 -5.93
CA ALA A 67 0.88 -2.56 -4.90
C ALA A 67 1.95 -3.67 -4.93
N ALA A 68 1.52 -4.94 -4.98
CA ALA A 68 2.44 -6.07 -5.09
C ALA A 68 3.28 -6.02 -6.38
N SER A 69 2.66 -5.63 -7.50
CA SER A 69 3.35 -5.49 -8.79
C SER A 69 4.42 -4.38 -8.76
N ALA A 70 4.11 -3.24 -8.15
CA ALA A 70 5.07 -2.14 -8.01
C ALA A 70 6.31 -2.58 -7.21
N PHE A 71 6.12 -3.29 -6.09
CA PHE A 71 7.25 -3.82 -5.30
C PHE A 71 8.04 -4.91 -6.03
N PHE A 72 7.41 -5.72 -6.87
CA PHE A 72 8.11 -6.71 -7.69
C PHE A 72 9.00 -6.07 -8.76
N LEU A 73 8.59 -4.91 -9.29
CA LEU A 73 9.32 -4.17 -10.33
C LEU A 73 10.42 -3.27 -9.75
N TRP A 74 10.23 -2.74 -8.55
CA TRP A 74 11.14 -1.79 -7.90
C TRP A 74 12.63 -2.23 -7.88
N PRO A 75 13.00 -3.49 -7.57
CA PRO A 75 14.40 -3.90 -7.57
C PRO A 75 14.97 -4.14 -8.98
N LYS A 76 14.12 -4.19 -10.01
CA LYS A 76 14.53 -4.49 -11.39
C LYS A 76 14.83 -3.21 -12.16
N ASP A 77 14.04 -2.17 -11.93
CA ASP A 77 14.30 -0.85 -12.52
C ASP A 77 15.60 -0.22 -11.96
N GLN A 78 16.03 -0.62 -10.77
CA GLN A 78 17.31 -0.19 -10.17
C GLN A 78 18.53 -1.08 -10.53
N ARG A 79 18.36 -2.13 -11.36
CA ARG A 79 19.46 -3.01 -11.81
C ARG A 79 20.12 -2.57 -13.12
N VAL A 80 19.75 -1.41 -13.66
CA VAL A 80 20.33 -0.83 -14.89
C VAL A 80 21.12 0.46 -14.59
N ALA A 81 21.76 0.53 -13.42
CA ALA A 81 22.72 1.58 -13.07
C ALA A 81 24.10 0.98 -12.84
#